data_AF-A0A1I4JU39-F1
#
_entry.id   AF-A0A1I4JU39-F1
#
_cell.length_a   1.000
_cell.length_b   1.000
_cell.length_c   1.000
_cell.angle_alpha   90.00
_cell.angle_beta   90.00
_cell.angle_gamma   90.00
#
_symmetry.space_group_name_H-M   'P 1'
#
loop_
_entity.id
_entity.type
_entity.pdbx_description
1 polymer ?
#
loop_
_entity_poly.entity_id
_entity_poly.type
_entity_poly.pdbx_seq_one_letter_code
_entity_poly.pdbx_strand_id
1 'polypeptide(L)'
;MEIINLNFEKIPSNEKGKIRYKLGNDELFPEETVIKHLVNNGYKAIWSENDYWWYLLALLFWDVIFARIQGAVTVIQHGLEIDLVPGSDDFNKYYDPTVSINGMPSDLFKTEFYPRRKALITNKIQELSHKNIEEILRKSYHLHFNTNCRLIENWSKYSVDQLAIATQLVDRDKLLCILERILNNINENRAGLPDLIIYDDKDFFFGEVKSENDKLSDKQKDWISFLESLNLTSNLYVINHSNKQIENIKNRSTAKKIFIKVSFGNSTSKKREEAIQFVKQQPTYFTSGEGKEQIYGAIFDASDIENLYQILDLTSGWKTQRIETNGEILKSTELRGVLWCFREKNRLKASSDYCKQHQYNDEKNPFNCRQISFDPKRWTQYGYIDTENGDWVFNKEELQNFINDIIARQSLCPLFDSKKIAQFLKDLPNTINPIRDKSWAYLSIDRRRWFCHNGQWIDSWGSSDGYPGARTMIGIEEISNKEIKESLQHLKLMKEFRSEITVNIESQKTRQVAKKSGCFIATTIYGDYDAPQVLTLRRFRDKILGQSVLGRIFINTYYTLSPILIKIIKTHKPVSNITRIFLERLILWLEQKHPNI
;
A
#
# COMPACT_ATOMS: atom_id res chain seq x y z
N MET A 1 13.36 2.90 23.26
CA MET A 1 13.55 4.37 23.32
C MET A 1 13.71 4.83 24.76
N GLU A 2 14.86 5.39 25.12
CA GLU A 2 15.07 6.07 26.40
C GLU A 2 14.50 7.50 26.36
N ILE A 3 14.02 8.03 27.49
CA ILE A 3 13.52 9.42 27.59
C ILE A 3 14.45 10.20 28.49
N ILE A 4 15.06 11.25 27.94
CA ILE A 4 16.03 12.13 28.62
C ILE A 4 15.36 13.49 28.79
N ASN A 5 15.09 13.89 30.04
CA ASN A 5 14.50 15.18 30.35
C ASN A 5 15.58 16.20 30.68
N LEU A 6 15.67 17.26 29.87
CA LEU A 6 16.62 18.35 30.03
C LEU A 6 15.90 19.60 30.54
N ASN A 7 16.56 20.33 31.45
CA ASN A 7 16.01 21.55 32.03
C ASN A 7 16.78 22.76 31.55
N PHE A 8 16.10 23.68 30.85
CA PHE A 8 16.69 24.91 30.34
C PHE A 8 15.79 26.12 30.61
N GLU A 9 16.39 27.29 30.80
CA GLU A 9 15.65 28.55 30.94
C GLU A 9 14.96 28.88 29.61
N LYS A 10 13.64 29.06 29.64
CA LYS A 10 12.82 29.37 28.46
C LYS A 10 12.82 30.87 28.22
N ILE A 11 13.10 31.26 26.98
CA ILE A 11 13.07 32.67 26.57
C ILE A 11 11.69 32.95 25.93
N PRO A 12 10.91 33.92 26.43
CA PRO A 12 9.66 34.31 25.83
C PRO A 12 9.90 34.86 24.42
N SER A 13 9.24 34.30 23.41
CA SER A 13 9.22 34.85 22.06
C SER A 13 7.87 35.50 21.77
N ASN A 14 7.91 36.69 21.16
CA ASN A 14 6.72 37.36 20.66
C ASN A 14 6.20 36.73 19.35
N GLU A 15 6.97 35.82 18.72
CA GLU A 15 6.54 35.08 17.54
C GLU A 15 5.83 33.78 17.94
N LYS A 16 4.58 33.65 17.49
CA LYS A 16 3.74 32.49 17.76
C LYS A 16 4.40 31.21 17.22
N GLY A 17 4.80 30.31 18.12
CA GLY A 17 5.32 28.97 17.79
C GLY A 17 6.85 28.82 17.77
N LYS A 18 7.63 29.87 18.01
CA LYS A 18 9.11 29.77 18.10
C LYS A 18 9.58 29.88 19.53
N ILE A 19 9.65 28.74 20.23
CA ILE A 19 10.22 28.67 21.58
C ILE A 19 11.74 28.64 21.47
N ARG A 20 12.42 29.40 22.33
CA ARG A 20 13.88 29.38 22.46
C ARG A 20 14.28 29.10 23.90
N TYR A 21 15.49 28.57 24.06
CA TYR A 21 16.09 28.26 25.35
C TYR A 21 17.45 28.90 25.48
N LYS A 22 17.79 29.27 26.72
CA LYS A 22 19.09 29.84 27.05
C LYS A 22 20.06 28.74 27.44
N LEU A 23 21.24 28.72 26.82
CA LEU A 23 22.33 27.82 27.19
C LEU A 23 23.68 28.56 27.15
N GLY A 24 24.12 29.00 28.33
CA GLY A 24 25.22 29.95 28.45
C GLY A 24 24.77 31.33 27.98
N ASN A 25 25.46 31.88 26.98
CA ASN A 25 25.14 33.18 26.38
C ASN A 25 24.28 33.07 25.11
N ASP A 26 23.97 31.86 24.65
CA ASP A 26 23.24 31.66 23.39
C ASP A 26 21.74 31.50 23.63
N GLU A 27 20.95 31.98 22.68
CA GLU A 27 19.51 31.80 22.58
C GLU A 27 19.18 30.87 21.41
N LEU A 28 18.82 29.62 21.72
CA LEU A 28 18.80 28.53 20.75
C LEU A 28 17.40 27.94 20.59
N PHE A 29 17.11 27.40 19.40
CA PHE A 29 15.95 26.54 19.19
C PHE A 29 16.08 25.23 19.99
N PRO A 30 14.98 24.48 20.19
CA PRO A 30 15.01 23.23 20.98
C PRO A 30 16.11 22.26 20.53
N GLU A 31 16.22 22.01 19.23
CA GLU A 31 17.16 21.08 18.62
C GLU A 31 18.61 21.54 18.80
N GLU A 32 18.88 22.83 18.52
CA GLU A 32 20.19 23.46 18.73
C GLU A 32 20.63 23.41 20.20
N THR A 33 19.68 23.59 21.12
CA THR A 33 19.94 23.52 22.57
C THR A 33 20.38 22.11 22.96
N VAL A 34 19.69 21.08 22.46
CA VAL A 34 20.06 19.68 22.71
C VAL A 34 21.42 19.36 22.07
N ILE A 35 21.67 19.77 20.83
CA ILE A 35 22.96 19.59 20.16
C ILE A 35 24.09 20.20 21.00
N LYS A 36 23.95 21.46 21.42
CA LYS A 36 24.99 22.13 22.22
C LYS A 36 25.19 21.45 23.58
N HIS A 37 24.12 20.99 24.22
CA HIS A 37 24.23 20.20 25.44
C HIS A 37 25.00 18.89 25.21
N LEU A 38 24.71 18.14 24.15
CA LEU A 38 25.40 16.90 23.80
C LEU A 38 26.89 17.14 23.51
N VAL A 39 27.21 18.21 22.78
CA VAL A 39 28.60 18.62 22.49
C VAL A 39 29.37 18.93 23.77
N ASN A 40 28.76 19.66 24.70
CA ASN A 40 29.38 19.94 26.01
C ASN A 40 29.62 18.67 26.85
N ASN A 41 28.93 17.56 26.54
CA ASN A 41 29.08 16.27 27.20
C ASN A 41 29.95 15.28 26.38
N GLY A 42 30.65 15.75 25.35
CA GLY A 42 31.65 14.96 24.61
C GLY A 42 31.15 14.27 23.34
N TYR A 43 29.87 14.42 22.97
CA TYR A 43 29.34 13.89 21.73
C TYR A 43 29.52 14.86 20.56
N LYS A 44 29.39 14.34 19.34
CA LYS A 44 29.12 15.11 18.13
C LYS A 44 27.66 14.90 17.75
N ALA A 45 27.03 15.92 17.18
CA ALA A 45 25.65 15.81 16.71
C ALA A 45 25.44 16.56 15.40
N ILE A 46 24.64 15.98 14.51
CA ILE A 46 24.18 16.58 13.26
C ILE A 46 22.68 16.77 13.39
N TRP A 47 22.20 17.99 13.12
CA TRP A 47 20.77 18.22 12.90
C TRP A 47 20.39 17.61 11.55
N SER A 48 20.05 16.34 11.54
CA SER A 48 19.81 15.55 10.33
C SER A 48 18.41 15.74 9.76
N GLU A 49 17.42 15.83 10.67
CA GLU A 49 15.99 15.80 10.36
C GLU A 49 15.69 14.80 9.20
N ASN A 50 14.93 15.24 8.20
CA ASN A 50 14.60 14.45 7.03
C ASN A 50 15.63 14.60 5.91
N ASP A 51 16.19 15.79 5.76
CA ASP A 51 16.92 16.14 4.55
C ASP A 51 18.31 15.52 4.46
N TYR A 52 18.99 15.28 5.58
CA TYR A 52 20.24 14.50 5.59
C TYR A 52 20.08 13.16 4.84
N TRP A 53 18.96 12.48 5.10
CA TRP A 53 18.64 11.20 4.47
C TRP A 53 18.24 11.34 3.01
N TRP A 54 17.67 12.49 2.62
CA TRP A 54 17.36 12.79 1.21
C TRP A 54 18.63 12.99 0.40
N TYR A 55 19.68 13.57 0.99
CA TYR A 55 20.98 13.73 0.34
C TYR A 55 21.63 12.37 0.12
N LEU A 56 21.66 11.52 1.16
CA LEU A 56 22.16 10.15 1.01
C LEU A 56 21.38 9.36 -0.04
N LEU A 57 20.05 9.48 -0.03
CA LEU A 57 19.19 8.85 -1.03
C LEU A 57 19.55 9.31 -2.45
N ALA A 58 19.57 10.63 -2.67
CA ALA A 58 19.83 11.21 -3.98
C ALA A 58 21.23 10.84 -4.50
N LEU A 59 22.25 10.94 -3.66
CA LEU A 59 23.64 10.71 -4.05
C LEU A 59 23.94 9.22 -4.27
N LEU A 60 23.45 8.33 -3.41
CA LEU A 60 23.70 6.89 -3.54
C LEU A 60 22.84 6.23 -4.61
N PHE A 61 21.67 6.79 -4.94
CA PHE A 61 20.74 6.25 -5.93
C PHE A 61 20.54 7.19 -7.14
N TRP A 62 21.48 8.09 -7.42
CA TRP A 62 21.36 9.10 -8.48
C TRP A 62 20.94 8.48 -9.83
N ASP A 63 21.70 7.49 -10.30
CA ASP A 63 21.45 6.81 -11.59
C ASP A 63 20.11 6.06 -11.61
N VAL A 64 19.62 5.63 -10.45
CA VAL A 64 18.34 4.92 -10.31
C VAL A 64 17.19 5.91 -10.35
N ILE A 65 17.29 7.01 -9.60
CA ILE A 65 16.30 8.10 -9.56
C ILE A 65 16.14 8.68 -10.96
N PHE A 66 17.26 9.05 -11.59
CA PHE A 66 17.29 9.64 -12.94
C PHE A 66 17.38 8.58 -14.05
N ALA A 67 16.99 7.34 -13.80
CA ALA A 67 16.90 6.34 -14.87
C ALA A 67 15.92 6.80 -15.97
N ARG A 68 16.34 6.70 -17.24
CA ARG A 68 15.52 7.00 -18.42
C ARG A 68 14.51 5.87 -18.68
N ILE A 69 13.48 5.79 -17.85
CA ILE A 69 12.45 4.74 -17.88
C ILE A 69 11.03 5.31 -17.99
N GLN A 70 10.06 4.42 -18.20
CA GLN A 70 8.64 4.79 -18.28
C GLN A 70 8.24 5.56 -17.01
N GLY A 71 7.57 6.71 -17.18
CA GLY A 71 7.14 7.55 -16.07
C GLY A 71 8.11 8.64 -15.64
N ALA A 72 9.36 8.59 -16.08
CA ALA A 72 10.33 9.63 -15.75
C ALA A 72 9.95 10.98 -16.38
N VAL A 73 9.22 10.96 -17.49
CA VAL A 73 8.68 12.14 -18.17
C VAL A 73 7.21 11.94 -18.43
N THR A 74 6.43 12.95 -18.07
CA THR A 74 5.01 13.02 -18.36
C THR A 74 4.69 14.29 -19.11
N VAL A 75 3.78 14.20 -20.08
CA VAL A 75 3.28 15.35 -20.83
C VAL A 75 1.76 15.44 -20.70
N ILE A 76 1.24 16.65 -20.79
CA ILE A 76 -0.20 16.85 -20.88
C ILE A 76 -0.59 16.85 -22.35
N GLN A 77 -1.25 15.79 -22.81
CA GLN A 77 -1.85 15.73 -24.15
C GLN A 77 -3.37 15.68 -23.99
N HIS A 78 -4.07 16.64 -24.61
CA HIS A 78 -5.54 16.74 -24.54
C HIS A 78 -6.11 16.77 -23.10
N GLY A 79 -5.38 17.35 -22.15
CA GLY A 79 -5.78 17.46 -20.75
C GLY A 79 -5.41 16.26 -19.86
N LEU A 80 -4.62 15.32 -20.37
CA LEU A 80 -4.28 14.07 -19.70
C LEU A 80 -2.78 13.94 -19.53
N GLU A 81 -2.37 13.47 -18.36
CA GLU A 81 -0.98 13.16 -18.07
C GLU A 81 -0.62 11.82 -18.71
N ILE A 82 0.25 11.84 -19.71
CA ILE A 82 0.71 10.66 -20.44
C ILE A 82 2.20 10.47 -20.16
N ASP A 83 2.55 9.28 -19.70
CA ASP A 83 3.94 8.85 -19.55
C ASP A 83 4.55 8.61 -20.94
N LEU A 84 5.63 9.31 -21.26
CA LEU A 84 6.34 9.13 -22.53
C LEU A 84 7.10 7.81 -22.57
N VAL A 85 7.13 7.18 -23.75
CA VAL A 85 7.84 5.92 -23.98
C VAL A 85 9.35 6.18 -24.02
N PRO A 86 10.17 5.50 -23.20
CA PRO A 86 11.62 5.65 -23.22
C PRO A 86 12.22 5.42 -24.61
N GLY A 87 13.12 6.32 -25.02
CA GLY A 87 13.80 6.25 -26.31
C GLY A 87 13.02 6.82 -27.50
N SER A 88 11.76 7.23 -27.33
CA SER A 88 11.03 7.99 -28.35
C SER A 88 11.63 9.40 -28.53
N ASP A 89 11.41 10.01 -29.69
CA ASP A 89 11.87 11.38 -29.99
C ASP A 89 11.34 12.39 -28.96
N ASP A 90 10.05 12.28 -28.60
CA ASP A 90 9.45 13.12 -27.57
C ASP A 90 10.11 12.88 -26.20
N PHE A 91 10.34 11.62 -25.80
CA PHE A 91 11.01 11.33 -24.53
C PHE A 91 12.41 11.95 -24.47
N ASN A 92 13.21 11.75 -25.52
CA ASN A 92 14.57 12.29 -25.58
C ASN A 92 14.57 13.83 -25.58
N LYS A 93 13.58 14.44 -26.24
CA LYS A 93 13.39 15.89 -26.26
C LYS A 93 13.01 16.47 -24.90
N TYR A 94 12.14 15.81 -24.14
CA TYR A 94 11.58 16.36 -22.90
C TYR A 94 12.29 15.90 -21.63
N TYR A 95 13.05 14.80 -21.65
CA TYR A 95 13.69 14.27 -20.44
C TYR A 95 14.65 15.27 -19.78
N ASP A 96 15.64 15.79 -20.50
CA ASP A 96 16.64 16.69 -19.91
C ASP A 96 16.01 18.00 -19.42
N PRO A 97 15.07 18.66 -20.15
CA PRO A 97 14.30 19.78 -19.62
C PRO A 97 13.48 19.45 -18.36
N THR A 98 12.76 18.32 -18.34
CA THR A 98 11.95 17.92 -17.18
C THR A 98 12.80 17.78 -15.93
N VAL A 99 13.94 17.08 -16.04
CA VAL A 99 14.84 16.84 -14.91
C VAL A 99 15.58 18.12 -14.50
N SER A 100 16.10 18.89 -15.45
CA SER A 100 16.85 20.12 -15.15
C SER A 100 16.00 21.23 -14.56
N ILE A 101 14.72 21.36 -14.95
CA ILE A 101 13.81 22.38 -14.42
C ILE A 101 13.24 21.95 -13.07
N ASN A 102 12.74 20.72 -12.96
CA ASN A 102 12.05 20.27 -11.74
C ASN A 102 13.00 19.68 -10.70
N GLY A 103 14.24 19.34 -11.08
CA GLY A 103 15.19 18.61 -10.25
C GLY A 103 14.80 17.15 -10.00
N MET A 104 13.83 16.59 -10.74
CA MET A 104 13.32 15.24 -10.53
C MET A 104 12.64 14.67 -11.78
N PRO A 105 12.57 13.33 -11.91
CA PRO A 105 11.62 12.70 -12.82
C PRO A 105 10.16 12.95 -12.38
N SER A 106 9.23 12.95 -13.34
CA SER A 106 7.80 13.19 -13.10
C SER A 106 7.17 12.23 -12.08
N ASP A 107 7.71 11.02 -11.94
CA ASP A 107 7.17 9.99 -11.05
C ASP A 107 7.80 9.92 -9.66
N LEU A 108 8.78 10.78 -9.30
CA LEU A 108 9.55 10.66 -8.04
C LEU A 108 8.69 10.50 -6.78
N PHE A 109 7.58 11.23 -6.68
CA PHE A 109 6.68 11.19 -5.52
C PHE A 109 5.38 10.42 -5.78
N LYS A 110 5.33 9.60 -6.84
CA LYS A 110 4.19 8.73 -7.16
C LYS A 110 4.42 7.32 -6.62
N THR A 111 3.33 6.60 -6.33
CA THR A 111 3.40 5.22 -5.80
C THR A 111 4.01 4.24 -6.81
N GLU A 112 3.97 4.58 -8.11
CA GLU A 112 4.56 3.78 -9.17
C GLU A 112 6.10 3.91 -9.28
N PHE A 113 6.74 4.88 -8.60
CA PHE A 113 8.19 5.09 -8.66
C PHE A 113 8.99 3.82 -8.33
N TYR A 114 8.70 3.25 -7.16
CA TYR A 114 9.38 2.06 -6.65
C TYR A 114 9.16 0.82 -7.52
N PRO A 115 7.92 0.39 -7.85
CA PRO A 115 7.72 -0.80 -8.66
C PRO A 115 8.36 -0.69 -10.06
N ARG A 116 8.39 0.50 -10.67
CA ARG A 116 9.08 0.74 -11.96
C ARG A 116 10.59 0.60 -11.88
N ARG A 117 11.19 0.90 -10.72
CA ARG A 117 12.64 0.87 -10.48
C ARG A 117 13.08 -0.30 -9.60
N LYS A 118 12.19 -1.21 -9.18
CA LYS A 118 12.49 -2.26 -8.20
C LYS A 118 13.75 -3.05 -8.57
N ALA A 119 13.87 -3.49 -9.82
CA ALA A 119 15.06 -4.21 -10.27
C ALA A 119 16.36 -3.35 -10.20
N LEU A 120 16.28 -2.06 -10.57
CA LEU A 120 17.41 -1.14 -10.49
C LEU A 120 17.81 -0.84 -9.04
N ILE A 121 16.82 -0.64 -8.16
CA ILE A 121 17.00 -0.43 -6.72
C ILE A 121 17.65 -1.66 -6.09
N THR A 122 17.11 -2.86 -6.34
CA THR A 122 17.67 -4.11 -5.83
C THR A 122 19.11 -4.31 -6.30
N ASN A 123 19.39 -4.06 -7.59
CA ASN A 123 20.76 -4.14 -8.10
C ASN A 123 21.69 -3.09 -7.46
N LYS A 124 21.21 -1.85 -7.26
CA LYS A 124 22.00 -0.80 -6.62
C LYS A 124 22.28 -1.10 -5.15
N ILE A 125 21.31 -1.65 -4.41
CA ILE A 125 21.51 -2.13 -3.04
C ILE A 125 22.57 -3.24 -3.01
N GLN A 126 22.50 -4.21 -3.94
CA GLN A 126 23.53 -5.24 -4.05
C GLN A 126 24.91 -4.66 -4.39
N GLU A 127 25.01 -3.65 -5.25
CA GLU A 127 26.28 -2.98 -5.50
C GLU A 127 26.83 -2.33 -4.22
N LEU A 128 25.99 -1.55 -3.53
CA LEU A 128 26.37 -0.86 -2.30
C LEU A 128 26.70 -1.84 -1.16
N SER A 129 26.09 -3.03 -1.14
CA SER A 129 26.38 -4.07 -0.15
C SER A 129 27.77 -4.68 -0.33
N HIS A 130 28.41 -4.55 -1.49
CA HIS A 130 29.74 -5.12 -1.78
C HIS A 130 30.85 -4.09 -1.95
N LYS A 131 30.53 -2.79 -2.08
CA LYS A 131 31.51 -1.71 -2.30
C LYS A 131 31.64 -0.80 -1.09
N ASN A 132 32.63 0.10 -1.14
CA ASN A 132 32.77 1.17 -0.16
C ASN A 132 31.72 2.26 -0.43
N ILE A 133 30.69 2.32 0.42
CA ILE A 133 29.59 3.27 0.28
C ILE A 133 30.07 4.72 0.45
N GLU A 134 31.00 4.99 1.37
CA GLU A 134 31.56 6.32 1.58
C GLU A 134 32.25 6.83 0.32
N GLU A 135 33.06 6.00 -0.32
CA GLU A 135 33.78 6.38 -1.54
C GLU A 135 32.79 6.70 -2.69
N ILE A 136 31.74 5.89 -2.82
CA ILE A 136 30.66 6.11 -3.81
C ILE A 136 29.92 7.41 -3.51
N LEU A 137 29.57 7.66 -2.24
CA LEU A 137 28.91 8.89 -1.80
C LEU A 137 29.76 10.12 -2.15
N ARG A 138 31.05 10.10 -1.82
CA ARG A 138 31.98 11.20 -2.10
C ARG A 138 32.10 11.47 -3.59
N LYS A 139 32.29 10.42 -4.40
CA LYS A 139 32.35 10.54 -5.86
C LYS A 139 31.07 11.15 -6.43
N SER A 140 29.92 10.64 -5.99
CA SER A 140 28.60 11.14 -6.41
C SER A 140 28.39 12.60 -6.00
N TYR A 141 28.75 12.97 -4.77
CA TYR A 141 28.68 14.35 -4.27
C TYR A 141 29.47 15.30 -5.16
N HIS A 142 30.73 14.97 -5.47
CA HIS A 142 31.57 15.82 -6.32
C HIS A 142 31.09 15.87 -7.77
N LEU A 143 30.56 14.77 -8.31
CA LEU A 143 30.05 14.71 -9.68
C LEU A 143 28.78 15.54 -9.87
N HIS A 144 27.90 15.57 -8.86
CA HIS A 144 26.58 16.19 -8.94
C HIS A 144 26.47 17.51 -8.17
N PHE A 145 27.56 18.01 -7.60
CA PHE A 145 27.55 19.25 -6.82
C PHE A 145 26.92 20.41 -7.60
N ASN A 146 26.05 21.18 -6.93
CA ASN A 146 25.28 22.29 -7.51
C ASN A 146 24.34 21.94 -8.68
N THR A 147 24.07 20.66 -8.94
CA THR A 147 23.01 20.29 -9.88
C THR A 147 21.63 20.46 -9.25
N ASN A 148 20.62 20.81 -10.06
CA ASN A 148 19.24 20.91 -9.57
C ASN A 148 18.71 19.52 -9.23
N CYS A 149 18.39 19.28 -7.96
CA CYS A 149 17.84 18.03 -7.48
C CYS A 149 16.76 18.34 -6.44
N ARG A 150 15.54 17.82 -6.62
CA ARG A 150 14.40 18.11 -5.75
C ARG A 150 14.58 17.59 -4.33
N LEU A 151 15.47 16.62 -4.13
CA LEU A 151 15.82 16.06 -2.83
C LEU A 151 16.94 16.84 -2.12
N ILE A 152 17.64 17.73 -2.85
CA ILE A 152 18.77 18.53 -2.36
C ILE A 152 18.50 20.01 -2.66
N GLU A 153 17.84 20.70 -1.73
CA GLU A 153 17.48 22.11 -1.91
C GLU A 153 18.64 23.09 -1.64
N ASN A 154 19.63 22.69 -0.82
CA ASN A 154 20.74 23.55 -0.43
C ASN A 154 22.06 22.77 -0.27
N TRP A 155 22.83 22.63 -1.35
CA TRP A 155 24.14 21.94 -1.37
C TRP A 155 25.14 22.41 -0.31
N SER A 156 25.00 23.63 0.23
CA SER A 156 25.88 24.16 1.28
C SER A 156 25.46 23.75 2.70
N LYS A 157 24.32 23.08 2.88
CA LYS A 157 23.81 22.68 4.19
C LYS A 157 24.70 21.64 4.87
N TYR A 158 25.18 20.65 4.12
CA TYR A 158 26.04 19.59 4.63
C TYR A 158 27.33 19.49 3.83
N SER A 159 28.46 19.40 4.54
CA SER A 159 29.71 18.96 3.91
C SER A 159 29.62 17.47 3.55
N VAL A 160 30.42 17.05 2.57
CA VAL A 160 30.52 15.63 2.21
C VAL A 160 30.99 14.77 3.40
N ASP A 161 31.81 15.33 4.30
CA ASP A 161 32.26 14.64 5.52
C ASP A 161 31.12 14.44 6.52
N GLN A 162 30.22 15.41 6.67
CA GLN A 162 29.02 15.24 7.50
C GLN A 162 28.10 14.16 6.93
N LEU A 163 27.90 14.15 5.61
CA LEU A 163 27.10 13.10 4.94
C LEU A 163 27.75 11.71 5.06
N ALA A 164 29.08 11.64 5.09
CA ALA A 164 29.79 10.36 5.22
C ALA A 164 29.61 9.69 6.59
N ILE A 165 29.27 10.43 7.66
CA ILE A 165 29.16 9.89 9.03
C ILE A 165 28.26 8.66 9.11
N ALA A 166 27.05 8.69 8.52
CA ALA A 166 26.16 7.54 8.55
C ALA A 166 26.73 6.34 7.77
N THR A 167 27.48 6.58 6.70
CA THR A 167 28.15 5.50 5.92
C THR A 167 29.34 4.89 6.65
N GLN A 168 29.91 5.60 7.62
CA GLN A 168 31.07 5.19 8.39
C GLN A 168 30.69 4.44 9.68
N LEU A 169 29.65 4.92 10.39
CA LEU A 169 29.33 4.46 11.75
C LEU A 169 28.11 3.55 11.82
N VAL A 170 27.22 3.57 10.83
CA VAL A 170 26.06 2.68 10.80
C VAL A 170 26.42 1.39 10.08
N ASP A 171 25.99 0.26 10.64
CA ASP A 171 26.06 -1.02 9.94
C ASP A 171 25.48 -0.91 8.52
N ARG A 172 26.22 -1.45 7.55
CA ARG A 172 25.93 -1.29 6.13
C ARG A 172 24.52 -1.73 5.76
N ASP A 173 24.12 -2.90 6.24
CA ASP A 173 22.83 -3.48 5.87
C ASP A 173 21.69 -2.66 6.47
N LYS A 174 21.86 -2.19 7.72
CA LYS A 174 20.88 -1.30 8.36
C LYS A 174 20.73 0.04 7.64
N LEU A 175 21.84 0.64 7.20
CA LEU A 175 21.81 1.87 6.40
C LEU A 175 21.03 1.66 5.09
N LEU A 176 21.30 0.56 4.39
CA LEU A 176 20.59 0.23 3.14
C LEU A 176 19.09 -0.02 3.39
N CYS A 177 18.71 -0.65 4.51
CA CYS A 177 17.30 -0.80 4.90
C CYS A 177 16.61 0.56 5.13
N ILE A 178 17.29 1.55 5.73
CA ILE A 178 16.74 2.91 5.90
C ILE A 178 16.48 3.56 4.54
N LEU A 179 17.44 3.51 3.63
CA LEU A 179 17.31 4.11 2.30
C LEU A 179 16.25 3.40 1.45
N GLU A 180 16.19 2.06 1.50
CA GLU A 180 15.18 1.26 0.80
C GLU A 180 13.77 1.57 1.32
N ARG A 181 13.59 1.73 2.63
CA ARG A 181 12.31 2.17 3.22
C ARG A 181 11.85 3.51 2.64
N ILE A 182 12.76 4.48 2.48
CA ILE A 182 12.41 5.76 1.85
C ILE A 182 12.05 5.54 0.38
N LEU A 183 12.84 4.77 -0.38
CA LEU A 183 12.59 4.50 -1.80
C LEU A 183 11.26 3.79 -2.06
N ASN A 184 10.84 2.89 -1.17
CA ASN A 184 9.59 2.14 -1.30
C ASN A 184 8.39 3.07 -1.51
N ASN A 185 8.37 4.20 -0.79
CA ASN A 185 7.40 5.26 -0.99
C ASN A 185 7.97 6.60 -0.52
N ILE A 186 8.65 7.31 -1.42
CA ILE A 186 9.34 8.56 -1.08
C ILE A 186 8.35 9.59 -0.52
N ASN A 187 7.15 9.71 -1.09
CA ASN A 187 6.18 10.70 -0.62
C ASN A 187 5.74 10.46 0.84
N GLU A 188 5.52 9.20 1.21
CA GLU A 188 5.08 8.83 2.56
C GLU A 188 6.23 8.82 3.57
N ASN A 189 7.36 8.21 3.19
CA ASN A 189 8.45 7.81 4.09
C ASN A 189 9.58 8.83 4.18
N ARG A 190 9.64 9.85 3.30
CA ARG A 190 10.67 10.90 3.39
C ARG A 190 10.61 11.74 4.67
N ALA A 191 9.51 11.68 5.43
CA ALA A 191 9.28 12.52 6.61
C ALA A 191 9.13 11.69 7.89
N GLY A 192 9.64 12.23 9.00
CA GLY A 192 9.50 11.69 10.35
C GLY A 192 10.72 10.94 10.86
N LEU A 193 11.88 11.01 10.19
CA LEU A 193 13.12 10.52 10.80
C LEU A 193 13.50 11.39 12.01
N PRO A 194 14.22 10.83 12.99
CA PRO A 194 14.64 11.59 14.16
C PRO A 194 15.43 12.85 13.81
N ASP A 195 15.22 13.90 14.61
CA ASP A 195 15.80 15.23 14.37
C ASP A 195 17.33 15.20 14.31
N LEU A 196 17.97 14.36 15.14
CA LEU A 196 19.41 14.34 15.35
C LEU A 196 20.03 12.98 15.04
N ILE A 197 21.23 13.03 14.45
CA ILE A 197 22.23 11.97 14.50
C ILE A 197 23.25 12.34 15.56
N ILE A 198 23.50 11.45 16.52
CA ILE A 198 24.40 11.67 17.64
C ILE A 198 25.45 10.56 17.62
N TYR A 199 26.72 10.95 17.75
CA TYR A 199 27.81 10.00 17.62
C TYR A 199 29.07 10.45 18.35
N ASP A 200 29.96 9.50 18.63
CA ASP A 200 31.36 9.73 18.97
C ASP A 200 32.24 8.73 18.21
N ASP A 201 33.43 8.41 18.72
CA ASP A 201 34.34 7.45 18.07
C ASP A 201 33.89 5.98 18.22
N LYS A 202 32.88 5.70 19.07
CA LYS A 202 32.40 4.34 19.41
C LYS A 202 30.90 4.16 19.16
N ASP A 203 30.11 5.18 19.45
CA ASP A 203 28.65 5.09 19.50
C ASP A 203 28.00 5.90 18.37
N PHE A 204 26.87 5.39 17.88
CA PHE A 204 25.97 6.06 16.94
C PHE A 204 24.53 5.80 17.35
N PHE A 205 23.73 6.85 17.51
CA PHE A 205 22.31 6.75 17.82
C PHE A 205 21.53 7.97 17.34
N PHE A 206 20.21 7.82 17.33
CA PHE A 206 19.29 8.87 16.93
C PHE A 206 18.75 9.64 18.12
N GLY A 207 18.47 10.93 17.93
CA GLY A 207 17.84 11.79 18.93
C GLY A 207 16.61 12.49 18.35
N GLU A 208 15.46 12.30 18.96
CA GLU A 208 14.22 13.02 18.65
C GLU A 208 13.97 14.07 19.75
N VAL A 209 13.72 15.33 19.37
CA VAL A 209 13.61 16.45 20.30
C VAL A 209 12.15 16.89 20.43
N LYS A 210 11.71 17.16 21.66
CA LYS A 210 10.36 17.69 21.95
C LYS A 210 10.39 18.79 23.00
N SER A 211 9.81 19.95 22.64
CA SER A 211 9.52 21.02 23.59
C SER A 211 8.29 20.67 24.46
N GLU A 212 8.05 21.43 25.54
CA GLU A 212 7.10 21.08 26.62
C GLU A 212 5.68 20.66 26.16
N ASN A 213 5.23 21.17 25.01
CA ASN A 213 3.87 20.98 24.49
C ASN A 213 3.83 20.09 23.25
N ASP A 214 4.99 19.68 22.72
CA ASP A 214 5.08 18.89 21.51
C ASP A 214 4.80 17.42 21.77
N LYS A 215 4.27 16.75 20.75
CA LYS A 215 3.96 15.32 20.79
C LYS A 215 4.64 14.64 19.61
N LEU A 216 5.04 13.39 19.81
CA LEU A 216 5.47 12.53 18.72
C LEU A 216 4.33 12.34 17.72
N SER A 217 4.60 12.68 16.46
CA SER A 217 3.71 12.40 15.34
C SER A 217 3.65 10.89 15.05
N ASP A 218 2.62 10.44 14.32
CA ASP A 218 2.50 9.04 13.92
C ASP A 218 3.66 8.62 12.99
N LYS A 219 4.13 9.50 12.11
CA LYS A 219 5.28 9.22 11.23
C LYS A 219 6.59 9.03 12.01
N GLN A 220 6.82 9.86 13.04
CA GLN A 220 7.99 9.73 13.91
C GLN A 220 7.98 8.41 14.69
N LYS A 221 6.83 8.02 15.22
CA LYS A 221 6.69 6.71 15.90
C LYS A 221 6.98 5.54 14.95
N ASP A 222 6.56 5.64 13.69
CA ASP A 222 6.82 4.60 12.70
C ASP A 222 8.30 4.48 12.38
N TRP A 223 8.99 5.61 12.20
CA TRP A 223 10.43 5.64 12.00
C TRP A 223 11.19 5.12 13.20
N ILE A 224 10.85 5.54 14.42
CA ILE A 224 11.47 5.03 15.65
C ILE A 224 11.25 3.52 15.77
N SER A 225 10.03 3.03 15.54
CA SER A 225 9.74 1.59 15.57
C SER A 225 10.52 0.81 14.50
N PHE A 226 10.74 1.40 13.33
CA PHE A 226 11.56 0.81 12.28
C PHE A 226 13.05 0.78 12.64
N LEU A 227 13.60 1.88 13.16
CA LEU A 227 14.99 1.92 13.62
C LEU A 227 15.24 0.91 14.74
N GLU A 228 14.32 0.80 15.70
CA GLU A 228 14.39 -0.20 16.77
C GLU A 228 14.34 -1.64 16.22
N SER A 229 13.55 -1.91 15.17
CA SER A 229 13.54 -3.23 14.51
C SER A 229 14.89 -3.61 13.88
N LEU A 230 15.70 -2.62 13.51
CA LEU A 230 17.07 -2.80 13.03
C LEU A 230 18.10 -2.85 14.17
N ASN A 231 17.67 -2.78 15.43
CA ASN A 231 18.53 -2.59 16.60
C ASN A 231 19.40 -1.33 16.45
N LEU A 232 18.78 -0.21 16.06
CA LEU A 232 19.38 1.12 16.13
C LEU A 232 18.72 1.88 17.28
N THR A 233 19.55 2.48 18.13
CA THR A 233 19.08 3.21 19.30
C THR A 233 18.49 4.55 18.89
N SER A 234 17.31 4.86 19.42
CA SER A 234 16.70 6.18 19.31
C SER A 234 16.28 6.66 20.70
N ASN A 235 16.70 7.87 21.05
CA ASN A 235 16.44 8.50 22.33
C ASN A 235 15.51 9.70 22.14
N LEU A 236 14.59 9.90 23.08
CA LEU A 236 13.68 11.04 23.11
C LEU A 236 14.21 12.09 24.09
N TYR A 237 14.67 13.21 23.58
CA TYR A 237 15.10 14.37 24.36
C TYR A 237 13.91 15.31 24.55
N VAL A 238 13.42 15.38 25.78
CA VAL A 238 12.32 16.27 26.15
C VAL A 238 12.84 17.44 26.94
N ILE A 239 12.37 18.65 26.66
CA ILE A 239 12.80 19.87 27.38
C ILE A 239 11.70 20.31 28.34
N ASN A 240 12.05 20.53 29.61
CA ASN A 240 11.19 21.05 30.67
C ASN A 240 9.87 20.26 30.87
N HIS A 241 9.87 18.95 30.64
CA HIS A 241 8.68 18.14 30.88
C HIS A 241 8.53 17.80 32.36
N SER A 242 7.32 17.86 32.89
CA SER A 242 6.99 17.36 34.22
C SER A 242 7.04 15.82 34.28
N ASN A 243 7.24 15.27 35.49
CA ASN A 243 7.19 13.81 35.72
C ASN A 243 5.89 13.18 35.18
N LYS A 244 4.75 13.86 35.37
CA LYS A 244 3.45 13.42 34.83
C LYS A 244 3.44 13.37 33.30
N GLN A 245 4.06 14.33 32.62
CA GLN A 245 4.17 14.30 31.15
C GLN A 245 5.06 13.14 30.70
N ILE A 246 6.19 12.91 31.37
CA ILE A 246 7.10 11.79 31.07
C ILE A 246 6.41 10.44 31.27
N GLU A 247 5.71 10.24 32.38
CA GLU A 247 4.91 9.02 32.62
C GLU A 247 3.85 8.82 31.55
N ASN A 248 3.17 9.88 31.12
CA ASN A 248 2.19 9.79 30.03
C ASN A 248 2.83 9.40 28.69
N ILE A 249 4.05 9.86 28.39
CA ILE A 249 4.78 9.45 27.19
C ILE A 249 5.13 7.97 27.29
N LYS A 250 5.69 7.52 28.44
CA LYS A 250 6.03 6.11 28.68
C LYS A 250 4.80 5.21 28.52
N ASN A 251 3.70 5.53 29.18
CA ASN A 251 2.45 4.75 29.14
C ASN A 251 1.85 4.65 27.73
N ARG A 252 2.05 5.66 26.87
CA ARG A 252 1.60 5.63 25.47
C ARG A 252 2.52 4.81 24.55
N SER A 253 3.79 4.67 24.91
CA SER A 253 4.77 3.90 24.15
C SER A 253 4.80 2.41 24.52
N THR A 254 4.35 2.05 25.73
CA THR A 254 4.28 0.66 26.18
C THR A 254 3.03 -0.04 25.65
N ALA A 255 3.20 -1.30 25.21
CA ALA A 255 2.08 -2.16 24.84
C ALA A 255 1.07 -2.26 25.98
N LYS A 256 -0.22 -2.39 25.63
CA LYS A 256 -1.29 -2.56 26.62
C LYS A 256 -1.06 -3.87 27.39
N LYS A 257 -0.98 -3.78 28.71
CA LYS A 257 -0.93 -4.98 29.58
C LYS A 257 -2.27 -5.69 29.54
N ILE A 258 -2.25 -6.96 29.17
CA ILE A 258 -3.45 -7.81 29.07
C ILE A 258 -3.12 -9.08 29.84
N PHE A 259 -3.79 -9.31 30.96
CA PHE A 259 -3.48 -10.44 31.84
C PHE A 259 -4.33 -11.65 31.52
N ILE A 260 -3.67 -12.75 31.14
CA ILE A 260 -4.28 -14.03 30.82
C ILE A 260 -3.92 -15.03 31.91
N LYS A 261 -4.92 -15.46 32.67
CA LYS A 261 -4.76 -16.53 33.66
C LYS A 261 -4.92 -17.87 32.95
N VAL A 262 -3.90 -18.72 33.03
CA VAL A 262 -3.95 -20.09 32.52
C VAL A 262 -3.83 -21.04 33.70
N SER A 263 -4.81 -21.92 33.86
CA SER A 263 -4.82 -22.92 34.92
C SER A 263 -5.23 -24.29 34.40
N PHE A 264 -4.83 -25.32 35.11
CA PHE A 264 -5.13 -26.71 34.78
C PHE A 264 -5.13 -27.57 36.03
N GLY A 265 -6.03 -28.55 36.04
CA GLY A 265 -6.11 -29.59 37.06
C GLY A 265 -5.39 -30.87 36.63
N ASN A 266 -5.89 -32.01 37.09
CA ASN A 266 -5.33 -33.31 36.74
C ASN A 266 -5.40 -33.61 35.22
N SER A 267 -4.42 -34.35 34.70
CA SER A 267 -4.33 -34.76 33.29
C SER A 267 -3.55 -36.07 33.17
N THR A 268 -3.92 -36.92 32.21
CA THR A 268 -3.20 -38.16 31.87
C THR A 268 -2.05 -37.93 30.89
N SER A 269 -1.84 -36.69 30.45
CA SER A 269 -0.77 -36.34 29.51
C SER A 269 0.63 -36.56 30.10
N LYS A 270 1.56 -37.05 29.28
CA LYS A 270 2.98 -37.14 29.62
C LYS A 270 3.62 -35.77 29.91
N LYS A 271 3.04 -34.68 29.37
CA LYS A 271 3.49 -33.29 29.58
C LYS A 271 3.03 -32.69 30.91
N ARG A 272 2.33 -33.44 31.77
CA ARG A 272 1.77 -32.91 33.02
C ARG A 272 2.84 -32.35 33.96
N GLU A 273 3.88 -33.13 34.23
CA GLU A 273 4.93 -32.70 35.16
C GLU A 273 5.68 -31.49 34.61
N GLU A 274 5.98 -31.49 33.31
CA GLU A 274 6.58 -30.35 32.62
C GLU A 274 5.75 -29.07 32.75
N ALA A 275 4.42 -29.15 32.56
CA ALA A 275 3.53 -28.01 32.74
C ALA A 275 3.54 -27.48 34.18
N ILE A 276 3.58 -28.36 35.18
CA ILE A 276 3.64 -27.97 36.61
C ILE A 276 4.95 -27.26 36.91
N GLN A 277 6.08 -27.82 36.48
CA GLN A 277 7.38 -27.20 36.69
C GLN A 277 7.47 -25.85 35.99
N PHE A 278 6.95 -25.75 34.76
CA PHE A 278 6.89 -24.49 34.03
C PHE A 278 6.12 -23.40 34.78
N VAL A 279 4.89 -23.69 35.26
CA VAL A 279 4.10 -22.67 35.97
C VAL A 279 4.69 -22.32 37.33
N LYS A 280 5.33 -23.25 38.04
CA LYS A 280 6.02 -22.97 39.33
C LYS A 280 7.17 -21.99 39.20
N GLN A 281 7.78 -21.88 38.01
CA GLN A 281 8.84 -20.93 37.73
C GLN A 281 8.31 -19.54 37.39
N GLN A 282 7.00 -19.38 37.18
CA GLN A 282 6.42 -18.09 36.84
C GLN A 282 6.24 -17.23 38.10
N PRO A 283 6.51 -15.91 38.05
CA PRO A 283 6.37 -15.03 39.21
C PRO A 283 4.95 -14.96 39.80
N THR A 284 3.94 -15.27 38.98
CA THR A 284 2.51 -15.19 39.31
C THR A 284 1.89 -16.59 39.55
N TYR A 285 2.73 -17.58 39.83
CA TYR A 285 2.29 -18.93 40.15
C TYR A 285 1.26 -18.96 41.28
N PHE A 286 0.26 -19.82 41.13
CA PHE A 286 -0.67 -20.18 42.19
C PHE A 286 -1.07 -21.65 42.11
N THR A 287 -1.54 -22.17 43.24
CA THR A 287 -2.19 -23.47 43.33
C THR A 287 -3.36 -23.40 44.29
N SER A 288 -4.37 -24.23 44.07
CA SER A 288 -5.56 -24.33 44.92
C SER A 288 -6.09 -25.76 44.92
N GLY A 289 -6.71 -26.18 46.02
CA GLY A 289 -7.20 -27.55 46.20
C GLY A 289 -6.09 -28.53 46.56
N GLU A 290 -6.47 -29.78 46.83
CA GLU A 290 -5.57 -30.84 47.28
C GLU A 290 -5.82 -32.15 46.52
N GLY A 291 -4.79 -33.01 46.45
CA GLY A 291 -4.89 -34.34 45.85
C GLY A 291 -5.33 -34.30 44.38
N LYS A 292 -6.44 -34.98 44.06
CA LYS A 292 -6.95 -35.09 42.68
C LYS A 292 -7.63 -33.80 42.18
N GLU A 293 -8.08 -32.94 43.08
CA GLU A 293 -8.72 -31.65 42.78
C GLU A 293 -7.72 -30.49 42.73
N GLN A 294 -6.42 -30.79 42.82
CA GLN A 294 -5.39 -29.76 42.81
C GLN A 294 -5.30 -29.08 41.44
N ILE A 295 -5.36 -27.74 41.47
CA ILE A 295 -5.21 -26.85 40.33
C ILE A 295 -3.86 -26.15 40.42
N TYR A 296 -3.21 -26.02 39.27
CA TYR A 296 -1.97 -25.26 39.08
C TYR A 296 -2.23 -24.18 38.05
N GLY A 297 -1.60 -23.02 38.20
CA GLY A 297 -1.73 -21.96 37.20
C GLY A 297 -0.77 -20.80 37.43
N ALA A 298 -0.79 -19.88 36.47
CA ALA A 298 -0.08 -18.61 36.54
C ALA A 298 -0.83 -17.56 35.71
N ILE A 299 -0.49 -16.29 35.93
CA ILE A 299 -1.05 -15.14 35.20
C ILE A 299 0.04 -14.57 34.29
N PHE A 300 -0.22 -14.56 32.99
CA PHE A 300 0.71 -14.10 31.96
C PHE A 300 0.26 -12.75 31.42
N ASP A 301 1.19 -11.82 31.19
CA ASP A 301 0.92 -10.68 30.33
C ASP A 301 0.94 -11.16 28.87
N ALA A 302 -0.05 -10.79 28.04
CA ALA A 302 -0.10 -11.19 26.64
C ALA A 302 1.10 -10.68 25.82
N SER A 303 1.82 -9.66 26.33
CA SER A 303 3.11 -9.24 25.78
C SER A 303 4.24 -10.27 26.02
N ASP A 304 4.15 -11.08 27.08
CA ASP A 304 5.01 -12.25 27.32
C ASP A 304 4.52 -13.46 26.51
N ILE A 305 4.54 -13.25 25.20
CA ILE A 305 3.84 -14.09 24.23
C ILE A 305 4.39 -15.51 24.15
N GLU A 306 5.70 -15.69 24.33
CA GLU A 306 6.32 -17.01 24.21
C GLU A 306 6.04 -17.89 25.44
N ASN A 307 6.13 -17.34 26.66
CA ASN A 307 5.75 -18.09 27.87
C ASN A 307 4.26 -18.42 27.88
N LEU A 308 3.41 -17.49 27.44
CA LEU A 308 1.98 -17.73 27.28
C LEU A 308 1.72 -18.87 26.27
N TYR A 309 2.35 -18.83 25.09
CA TYR A 309 2.19 -19.92 24.12
C TYR A 309 2.75 -21.25 24.63
N GLN A 310 3.86 -21.24 25.35
CA GLN A 310 4.44 -22.45 25.94
C GLN A 310 3.45 -23.15 26.87
N ILE A 311 2.81 -22.43 27.81
CA ILE A 311 1.83 -23.09 28.67
C ILE A 311 0.60 -23.56 27.89
N LEU A 312 0.14 -22.78 26.91
CA LEU A 312 -1.00 -23.15 26.08
C LEU A 312 -0.69 -24.41 25.24
N ASP A 313 0.56 -24.61 24.82
CA ASP A 313 1.02 -25.77 24.06
C ASP A 313 1.19 -27.00 24.97
N LEU A 314 1.72 -26.83 26.18
CA LEU A 314 1.88 -27.90 27.17
C LEU A 314 0.53 -28.47 27.62
N THR A 315 -0.45 -27.60 27.79
CA THR A 315 -1.80 -27.93 28.29
C THR A 315 -2.84 -28.08 27.16
N SER A 316 -2.40 -28.08 25.90
CA SER A 316 -3.26 -28.19 24.73
C SER A 316 -4.09 -29.50 24.76
N GLY A 317 -5.40 -29.37 24.54
CA GLY A 317 -6.35 -30.49 24.51
C GLY A 317 -6.74 -31.04 25.88
N TRP A 318 -6.27 -30.47 26.99
CA TRP A 318 -6.65 -30.95 28.32
C TRP A 318 -8.04 -30.43 28.69
N LYS A 319 -8.95 -31.33 29.09
CA LYS A 319 -10.30 -30.97 29.56
C LYS A 319 -10.29 -30.05 30.78
N THR A 320 -9.21 -30.10 31.55
CA THR A 320 -9.01 -29.31 32.77
C THR A 320 -8.34 -27.96 32.51
N GLN A 321 -7.88 -27.68 31.28
CA GLN A 321 -7.36 -26.35 30.94
C GLN A 321 -8.48 -25.32 31.10
N ARG A 322 -8.15 -24.20 31.74
CA ARG A 322 -8.99 -23.01 31.88
C ARG A 322 -8.13 -21.80 31.55
N ILE A 323 -8.64 -20.98 30.65
CA ILE A 323 -8.02 -19.74 30.20
C ILE A 323 -9.00 -18.65 30.54
N GLU A 324 -8.57 -17.66 31.33
CA GLU A 324 -9.42 -16.59 31.83
C GLU A 324 -8.77 -15.22 31.55
N THR A 325 -9.57 -14.24 31.18
CA THR A 325 -9.19 -12.83 31.11
C THR A 325 -10.36 -11.96 31.52
N ASN A 326 -10.14 -10.88 32.27
CA ASN A 326 -11.20 -9.96 32.73
C ASN A 326 -12.41 -10.66 33.40
N GLY A 327 -12.21 -11.82 34.03
CA GLY A 327 -13.28 -12.60 34.66
C GLY A 327 -14.07 -13.51 33.72
N GLU A 328 -13.74 -13.56 32.43
CA GLU A 328 -14.39 -14.40 31.43
C GLU A 328 -13.50 -15.58 31.01
N ILE A 329 -14.12 -16.72 30.72
CA ILE A 329 -13.42 -17.91 30.20
C ILE A 329 -13.33 -17.82 28.68
N LEU A 330 -12.12 -18.04 28.15
CA LEU A 330 -11.83 -18.01 26.72
C LEU A 330 -11.50 -19.40 26.18
N LYS A 331 -11.81 -19.64 24.90
CA LYS A 331 -11.26 -20.82 24.20
C LYS A 331 -9.82 -20.56 23.79
N SER A 332 -8.98 -21.60 23.88
CA SER A 332 -7.58 -21.52 23.42
C SER A 332 -7.47 -21.11 21.95
N THR A 333 -8.40 -21.57 21.10
CA THR A 333 -8.46 -21.21 19.68
C THR A 333 -8.74 -19.73 19.45
N GLU A 334 -9.63 -19.13 20.25
CA GLU A 334 -9.97 -17.70 20.17
C GLU A 334 -8.76 -16.86 20.58
N LEU A 335 -8.13 -17.19 21.72
CA LEU A 335 -6.92 -16.50 22.18
C LEU A 335 -5.78 -16.57 21.15
N ARG A 336 -5.51 -17.78 20.63
CA ARG A 336 -4.44 -17.99 19.63
C ARG A 336 -4.73 -17.29 18.31
N GLY A 337 -5.99 -17.23 17.88
CA GLY A 337 -6.39 -16.55 16.65
C GLY A 337 -6.05 -15.06 16.67
N VAL A 338 -6.20 -14.42 17.83
CA VAL A 338 -5.88 -12.99 18.01
C VAL A 338 -4.38 -12.77 18.19
N LEU A 339 -3.74 -13.59 19.02
CA LEU A 339 -2.36 -13.39 19.43
C LEU A 339 -1.32 -13.90 18.43
N TRP A 340 -1.68 -14.77 17.48
CA TRP A 340 -0.76 -15.30 16.48
C TRP A 340 -0.07 -14.19 15.68
N CYS A 341 -0.83 -13.19 15.25
CA CYS A 341 -0.30 -12.07 14.48
C CYS A 341 0.76 -11.27 15.27
N PHE A 342 0.50 -11.04 16.56
CA PHE A 342 1.43 -10.35 17.47
C PHE A 342 2.68 -11.18 17.74
N ARG A 343 2.52 -12.49 17.98
CA ARG A 343 3.65 -13.43 18.13
C ARG A 343 4.56 -13.41 16.91
N GLU A 344 3.98 -13.47 15.72
CA GLU A 344 4.74 -13.46 14.47
C GLU A 344 5.51 -12.16 14.27
N LYS A 345 4.89 -11.01 14.56
CA LYS A 345 5.59 -9.71 14.56
C LYS A 345 6.83 -9.73 15.44
N ASN A 346 6.71 -10.25 16.67
CA ASN A 346 7.81 -10.30 17.62
C ASN A 346 8.92 -11.26 17.17
N ARG A 347 8.57 -12.43 16.62
CA ARG A 347 9.54 -13.39 16.07
C ARG A 347 10.33 -12.81 14.90
N LEU A 348 9.66 -12.08 14.00
CA LEU A 348 10.29 -11.38 12.88
C LEU A 348 11.03 -10.11 13.31
N LYS A 349 10.88 -9.67 14.57
CA LYS A 349 11.31 -8.36 15.07
C LYS A 349 10.79 -7.21 14.19
N ALA A 350 9.63 -7.37 13.56
CA ALA A 350 9.13 -6.42 12.58
C ALA A 350 8.70 -5.09 13.23
N SER A 351 8.82 -3.99 12.48
CA SER A 351 8.38 -2.65 12.92
C SER A 351 6.85 -2.52 12.98
N SER A 352 6.35 -1.34 13.34
CA SER A 352 4.91 -1.02 13.31
C SER A 352 4.29 -1.17 11.91
N ASP A 353 5.07 -1.11 10.83
CA ASP A 353 4.60 -1.30 9.45
C ASP A 353 3.88 -2.63 9.25
N TYR A 354 4.37 -3.69 9.91
CA TYR A 354 3.74 -5.01 9.87
C TYR A 354 2.26 -4.95 10.28
N CYS A 355 1.92 -4.12 11.26
CA CYS A 355 0.54 -3.91 11.70
C CYS A 355 -0.23 -2.99 10.75
N LYS A 356 0.44 -2.15 9.96
CA LYS A 356 -0.17 -1.14 9.09
C LYS A 356 -0.31 -1.57 7.64
N GLN A 357 0.08 -2.78 7.29
CA GLN A 357 -0.13 -3.36 5.98
C GLN A 357 -1.24 -4.41 6.05
N HIS A 358 -1.99 -4.56 4.98
CA HIS A 358 -2.96 -5.66 4.88
C HIS A 358 -2.24 -7.02 4.88
N GLN A 359 -2.97 -8.08 5.27
CA GLN A 359 -2.38 -9.42 5.34
C GLN A 359 -2.11 -10.03 3.96
N TYR A 360 -2.94 -9.70 2.97
CA TYR A 360 -2.96 -10.38 1.67
C TYR A 360 -2.38 -9.56 0.51
N ASN A 361 -2.19 -8.26 0.72
CA ASN A 361 -1.54 -7.35 -0.21
C ASN A 361 -0.69 -6.35 0.58
N ASP A 362 0.37 -5.82 -0.01
CA ASP A 362 1.27 -4.83 0.63
C ASP A 362 0.63 -3.44 0.75
N GLU A 363 -0.70 -3.35 0.63
CA GLU A 363 -1.45 -2.11 0.73
C GLU A 363 -1.54 -1.66 2.20
N LYS A 364 -1.57 -0.34 2.40
CA LYS A 364 -1.64 0.27 3.72
C LYS A 364 -3.04 0.12 4.31
N ASN A 365 -3.12 -0.46 5.48
CA ASN A 365 -4.32 -0.55 6.29
C ASN A 365 -4.52 0.76 7.10
N PRO A 366 -5.67 1.45 6.93
CA PRO A 366 -5.91 2.74 7.57
C PRO A 366 -6.15 2.65 9.09
N PHE A 367 -6.40 1.46 9.63
CA PHE A 367 -6.74 1.25 11.04
C PHE A 367 -5.56 0.81 11.90
N ASN A 368 -4.34 0.81 11.36
CA ASN A 368 -3.13 0.33 12.04
C ASN A 368 -3.23 -1.13 12.54
N CYS A 369 -4.07 -1.96 11.92
CA CYS A 369 -4.17 -3.38 12.27
C CYS A 369 -4.35 -4.27 11.04
N ARG A 370 -3.35 -5.10 10.75
CA ARG A 370 -3.33 -6.00 9.59
C ARG A 370 -4.44 -7.05 9.57
N GLN A 371 -5.02 -7.32 10.74
CA GLN A 371 -6.13 -8.27 10.91
C GLN A 371 -7.50 -7.64 10.61
N ILE A 372 -7.57 -6.32 10.44
CA ILE A 372 -8.81 -5.64 10.04
C ILE A 372 -8.93 -5.69 8.52
N SER A 373 -9.70 -6.66 8.05
CA SER A 373 -10.10 -6.80 6.64
C SER A 373 -11.40 -6.03 6.39
N PHE A 374 -11.32 -4.70 6.44
CA PHE A 374 -12.43 -3.81 6.16
C PHE A 374 -11.93 -2.67 5.27
N ASP A 375 -12.55 -2.50 4.10
CA ASP A 375 -12.22 -1.46 3.14
C ASP A 375 -13.18 -0.27 3.30
N PRO A 376 -12.72 0.87 3.84
CA PRO A 376 -13.58 2.04 4.03
C PRO A 376 -13.93 2.76 2.73
N LYS A 377 -13.35 2.35 1.59
CA LYS A 377 -13.54 2.97 0.28
C LYS A 377 -14.64 2.31 -0.53
N ARG A 378 -15.20 1.20 -0.08
CA ARG A 378 -16.20 0.43 -0.82
C ARG A 378 -17.33 -0.03 0.09
N TRP A 379 -18.56 0.25 -0.31
CA TRP A 379 -19.76 -0.05 0.48
C TRP A 379 -20.79 -0.77 -0.36
N THR A 380 -21.07 -2.03 0.01
CA THR A 380 -22.17 -2.85 -0.53
C THR A 380 -23.00 -3.50 0.59
N GLN A 381 -22.66 -3.17 1.83
CA GLN A 381 -23.23 -3.69 3.08
C GLN A 381 -23.28 -2.53 4.08
N TYR A 382 -24.02 -2.71 5.18
CA TYR A 382 -24.15 -1.70 6.24
C TYR A 382 -24.76 -0.38 5.75
N GLY A 383 -25.64 -0.48 4.75
CA GLY A 383 -26.34 0.64 4.14
C GLY A 383 -27.19 0.20 2.95
N TYR A 384 -27.88 1.14 2.35
CA TYR A 384 -28.75 0.92 1.21
C TYR A 384 -28.83 2.17 0.34
N ILE A 385 -29.30 2.03 -0.90
CA ILE A 385 -29.57 3.17 -1.78
C ILE A 385 -31.01 3.59 -1.60
N ASP A 386 -31.22 4.81 -1.14
CA ASP A 386 -32.51 5.49 -1.22
C ASP A 386 -32.82 5.76 -2.70
N THR A 387 -33.78 5.01 -3.24
CA THR A 387 -34.15 5.07 -4.66
C THR A 387 -34.88 6.33 -5.08
N GLU A 388 -35.30 7.18 -4.13
CA GLU A 388 -35.94 8.47 -4.43
C GLU A 388 -34.88 9.54 -4.67
N ASN A 389 -33.91 9.66 -3.77
CA ASN A 389 -32.90 10.72 -3.80
C ASN A 389 -31.53 10.27 -4.38
N GLY A 390 -31.31 8.96 -4.50
CA GLY A 390 -30.04 8.35 -4.92
C GLY A 390 -29.02 8.20 -3.79
N ASP A 391 -29.34 8.60 -2.57
CA ASP A 391 -28.38 8.58 -1.47
C ASP A 391 -28.02 7.14 -1.07
N TRP A 392 -26.74 6.83 -0.98
CA TRP A 392 -26.30 5.72 -0.14
C TRP A 392 -26.45 6.14 1.32
N VAL A 393 -27.40 5.52 2.02
CA VAL A 393 -27.69 5.77 3.43
C VAL A 393 -27.00 4.70 4.27
N PHE A 394 -26.13 5.13 5.19
CA PHE A 394 -25.45 4.20 6.10
C PHE A 394 -26.40 3.72 7.20
N ASN A 395 -26.43 2.41 7.42
CA ASN A 395 -27.03 1.83 8.61
C ASN A 395 -26.03 1.94 9.77
N LYS A 396 -26.08 3.06 10.50
CA LYS A 396 -25.14 3.37 11.58
C LYS A 396 -25.17 2.36 12.71
N GLU A 397 -26.33 1.80 13.04
CA GLU A 397 -26.47 0.80 14.09
C GLU A 397 -25.79 -0.52 13.72
N GLU A 398 -26.07 -1.02 12.52
CA GLU A 398 -25.45 -2.26 12.01
C GLU A 398 -23.94 -2.11 11.87
N LEU A 399 -23.47 -0.95 11.38
CA LEU A 399 -22.05 -0.65 11.27
C LEU A 399 -21.37 -0.53 12.64
N GLN A 400 -22.05 0.07 13.63
CA GLN A 400 -21.56 0.15 15.01
C GLN A 400 -21.40 -1.25 15.61
N ASN A 401 -22.38 -2.14 15.39
CA ASN A 401 -22.32 -3.53 15.86
C ASN A 401 -21.15 -4.29 15.19
N PHE A 402 -20.96 -4.13 13.89
CA PHE A 402 -19.83 -4.72 13.16
C PHE A 402 -18.48 -4.23 13.69
N ILE A 403 -18.33 -2.93 13.91
CA ILE A 403 -17.09 -2.35 14.45
C ILE A 403 -16.86 -2.80 15.89
N ASN A 404 -17.91 -2.89 16.72
CA ASN A 404 -17.81 -3.41 18.08
C ASN A 404 -17.32 -4.86 18.10
N ASP A 405 -17.80 -5.71 17.19
CA ASP A 405 -17.32 -7.09 17.04
C ASP A 405 -15.83 -7.14 16.65
N ILE A 406 -15.40 -6.29 15.69
CA ILE A 406 -13.97 -6.18 15.35
C ILE A 406 -13.15 -5.79 16.58
N ILE A 407 -13.59 -4.77 17.32
CA ILE A 407 -12.89 -4.28 18.51
C ILE A 407 -12.82 -5.38 19.57
N ALA A 408 -13.92 -6.09 19.82
CA ALA A 408 -13.98 -7.18 20.78
C ALA A 408 -13.00 -8.30 20.41
N ARG A 409 -13.01 -8.74 19.14
CA ARG A 409 -12.10 -9.78 18.65
C ARG A 409 -10.63 -9.37 18.75
N GLN A 410 -10.28 -8.11 18.49
CA GLN A 410 -8.89 -7.66 18.52
C GLN A 410 -8.43 -7.12 19.89
N SER A 411 -9.33 -7.04 20.87
CA SER A 411 -9.09 -6.41 22.18
C SER A 411 -7.98 -7.07 23.02
N LEU A 412 -7.67 -8.35 22.71
CA LEU A 412 -6.62 -9.14 23.36
C LEU A 412 -5.22 -8.92 22.76
N CYS A 413 -5.11 -8.24 21.62
CA CYS A 413 -3.82 -7.90 21.04
C CYS A 413 -3.18 -6.72 21.82
N PRO A 414 -1.95 -6.85 22.36
CA PRO A 414 -1.29 -5.78 23.11
C PRO A 414 -1.04 -4.48 22.34
N LEU A 415 -1.04 -4.55 20.99
CA LEU A 415 -0.77 -3.42 20.10
C LEU A 415 -2.05 -2.82 19.47
N PHE A 416 -3.21 -3.41 19.70
CA PHE A 416 -4.44 -2.97 19.04
C PHE A 416 -4.96 -1.66 19.66
N ASP A 417 -5.03 -0.61 18.84
CA ASP A 417 -5.64 0.67 19.20
C ASP A 417 -7.01 0.82 18.55
N SER A 418 -8.07 0.66 19.34
CA SER A 418 -9.45 0.79 18.87
C SER A 418 -9.84 2.22 18.50
N LYS A 419 -9.05 3.24 18.89
CA LYS A 419 -9.42 4.64 18.68
C LYS A 419 -9.55 4.99 17.21
N LYS A 420 -8.66 4.49 16.33
CA LYS A 420 -8.69 4.84 14.91
C LYS A 420 -9.97 4.34 14.21
N ILE A 421 -10.33 3.07 14.43
CA ILE A 421 -11.56 2.52 13.83
C ILE A 421 -12.84 3.09 14.47
N ALA A 422 -12.81 3.35 15.78
CA ALA A 422 -13.93 4.01 16.45
C ALA A 422 -14.11 5.46 15.98
N GLN A 423 -13.02 6.20 15.75
CA GLN A 423 -13.05 7.56 15.24
C GLN A 423 -13.54 7.59 13.79
N PHE A 424 -13.08 6.64 12.95
CA PHE A 424 -13.58 6.49 11.59
C PHE A 424 -15.10 6.40 11.53
N LEU A 425 -15.74 5.62 12.40
CA LEU A 425 -17.20 5.50 12.44
C LEU A 425 -17.88 6.85 12.74
N LYS A 426 -17.29 7.64 13.66
CA LYS A 426 -17.80 8.97 14.02
C LYS A 426 -17.66 9.96 12.87
N ASP A 427 -16.57 9.87 12.12
CA ASP A 427 -16.27 10.78 11.01
C ASP A 427 -17.03 10.40 9.73
N LEU A 428 -17.55 9.17 9.65
CA LEU A 428 -18.32 8.70 8.49
C LEU A 428 -19.62 9.52 8.36
N PRO A 429 -19.95 10.09 7.19
CA PRO A 429 -21.20 10.83 6.99
C PRO A 429 -22.43 9.91 7.12
N ASN A 430 -23.62 10.49 7.22
CA ASN A 430 -24.87 9.73 7.23
C ASN A 430 -25.24 9.22 5.85
N THR A 431 -24.94 10.01 4.81
CA THR A 431 -25.20 9.65 3.43
C THR A 431 -24.03 10.05 2.52
N ILE A 432 -23.91 9.35 1.40
CA ILE A 432 -23.02 9.71 0.28
C ILE A 432 -23.86 9.61 -0.99
N ASN A 433 -23.71 10.56 -1.90
CA ASN A 433 -24.36 10.53 -3.20
C ASN A 433 -23.37 10.92 -4.29
N PRO A 434 -22.99 9.98 -5.17
CA PRO A 434 -22.07 10.19 -6.30
C PRO A 434 -22.36 11.38 -7.24
N ILE A 435 -23.54 12.00 -7.17
CA ILE A 435 -23.85 13.23 -7.91
C ILE A 435 -23.20 14.46 -7.25
N ARG A 436 -23.27 14.56 -5.91
CA ARG A 436 -22.70 15.67 -5.13
C ARG A 436 -21.28 15.37 -4.64
N ASP A 437 -21.03 14.11 -4.29
CA ASP A 437 -19.77 13.62 -3.74
C ASP A 437 -18.91 13.05 -4.86
N LYS A 438 -18.27 13.93 -5.63
CA LYS A 438 -17.59 13.59 -6.90
C LYS A 438 -16.41 12.61 -6.77
N SER A 439 -15.92 12.37 -5.56
CA SER A 439 -14.92 11.34 -5.27
C SER A 439 -15.51 9.94 -5.12
N TRP A 440 -16.83 9.78 -5.28
CA TRP A 440 -17.55 8.53 -5.16
C TRP A 440 -18.30 8.19 -6.45
N ALA A 441 -18.40 6.89 -6.73
CA ALA A 441 -19.14 6.32 -7.83
C ALA A 441 -20.19 5.34 -7.28
N TYR A 442 -21.31 5.17 -7.97
CA TYR A 442 -22.21 4.05 -7.70
C TYR A 442 -21.61 2.75 -8.20
N LEU A 443 -21.93 1.64 -7.55
CA LEU A 443 -21.54 0.31 -7.96
C LEU A 443 -22.76 -0.47 -8.47
N SER A 444 -22.70 -0.97 -9.69
CA SER A 444 -23.73 -1.85 -10.27
C SER A 444 -23.47 -3.33 -9.99
N ILE A 445 -24.48 -4.18 -10.22
CA ILE A 445 -24.39 -5.63 -10.01
C ILE A 445 -23.30 -6.32 -10.86
N ASP A 446 -23.04 -5.81 -12.06
CA ASP A 446 -21.94 -6.24 -12.93
C ASP A 446 -20.59 -5.61 -12.55
N ARG A 447 -20.51 -5.01 -11.35
CA ARG A 447 -19.32 -4.40 -10.74
C ARG A 447 -18.75 -3.21 -11.52
N ARG A 448 -19.56 -2.51 -12.31
CA ARG A 448 -19.15 -1.23 -12.90
C ARG A 448 -19.30 -0.11 -11.88
N ARG A 449 -18.37 0.82 -11.91
CA ARG A 449 -18.40 2.05 -11.11
C ARG A 449 -18.89 3.18 -11.99
N TRP A 450 -20.01 3.81 -11.62
CA TRP A 450 -20.66 4.88 -12.36
C TRP A 450 -20.50 6.20 -11.62
N PHE A 451 -19.86 7.18 -12.24
CA PHE A 451 -19.72 8.53 -11.69
C PHE A 451 -20.42 9.56 -12.59
N CYS A 452 -20.86 10.67 -12.00
CA CYS A 452 -21.51 11.75 -12.73
C CYS A 452 -20.49 12.86 -13.02
N HIS A 453 -20.32 13.20 -14.30
CA HIS A 453 -19.47 14.31 -14.72
C HIS A 453 -20.26 15.24 -15.64
N ASN A 454 -20.44 16.50 -15.23
CA ASN A 454 -21.23 17.52 -15.95
C ASN A 454 -22.65 17.05 -16.33
N GLY A 455 -23.31 16.29 -15.44
CA GLY A 455 -24.65 15.76 -15.67
C GLY A 455 -24.72 14.51 -16.53
N GLN A 456 -23.59 14.00 -17.03
CA GLN A 456 -23.50 12.74 -17.77
C GLN A 456 -22.97 11.61 -16.86
N TRP A 457 -23.64 10.45 -16.89
CA TRP A 457 -23.17 9.23 -16.24
C TRP A 457 -22.13 8.53 -17.10
N ILE A 458 -21.03 8.13 -16.47
CA ILE A 458 -19.89 7.51 -17.12
C ILE A 458 -19.42 6.36 -16.24
N ASP A 459 -19.25 5.18 -16.82
CA ASP A 459 -18.66 4.06 -16.11
C ASP A 459 -17.13 4.14 -16.09
N SER A 460 -16.49 3.40 -15.18
CA SER A 460 -15.03 3.35 -15.04
C SER A 460 -14.30 2.81 -16.28
N TRP A 461 -15.02 2.32 -17.29
CA TRP A 461 -14.48 1.90 -18.58
C TRP A 461 -14.68 2.97 -19.67
N GLY A 462 -15.13 4.16 -19.31
CA GLY A 462 -15.37 5.27 -20.23
C GLY A 462 -16.54 5.03 -21.17
N SER A 463 -17.56 4.28 -20.75
CA SER A 463 -18.84 4.23 -21.46
C SER A 463 -19.82 5.20 -20.82
N SER A 464 -20.48 6.02 -21.64
CA SER A 464 -21.66 6.78 -21.23
C SER A 464 -22.97 6.08 -21.60
N ASP A 465 -22.90 4.94 -22.26
CA ASP A 465 -24.07 4.18 -22.70
C ASP A 465 -24.48 3.22 -21.60
N GLY A 466 -25.78 3.19 -21.26
CA GLY A 466 -26.37 2.14 -20.44
C GLY A 466 -26.20 2.31 -18.93
N TYR A 467 -26.15 3.56 -18.42
CA TYR A 467 -26.34 3.78 -16.99
C TYR A 467 -27.71 3.20 -16.59
N PRO A 468 -27.77 2.17 -15.74
CA PRO A 468 -29.00 1.43 -15.51
C PRO A 468 -29.90 2.11 -14.45
N GLY A 469 -29.52 3.31 -13.99
CA GLY A 469 -30.25 4.08 -12.98
C GLY A 469 -29.87 3.69 -11.56
N ALA A 470 -29.99 4.64 -10.62
CA ALA A 470 -29.61 4.46 -9.22
C ALA A 470 -30.33 3.27 -8.55
N ARG A 471 -31.53 2.93 -9.01
CA ARG A 471 -32.34 1.80 -8.50
C ARG A 471 -31.73 0.43 -8.70
N THR A 472 -30.78 0.30 -9.62
CA THR A 472 -30.10 -0.97 -9.93
C THR A 472 -28.69 -1.04 -9.35
N MET A 473 -28.29 0.01 -8.64
CA MET A 473 -27.01 0.08 -7.95
C MET A 473 -27.11 -0.72 -6.65
N ILE A 474 -25.99 -1.34 -6.27
CA ILE A 474 -25.87 -2.21 -5.09
C ILE A 474 -24.94 -1.60 -4.03
N GLY A 475 -24.39 -0.42 -4.30
CA GLY A 475 -23.37 0.16 -3.44
C GLY A 475 -22.74 1.43 -4.00
N ILE A 476 -21.70 1.87 -3.31
CA ILE A 476 -20.82 2.98 -3.70
C ILE A 476 -19.35 2.61 -3.49
N GLU A 477 -18.47 3.26 -4.24
CA GLU A 477 -17.03 3.05 -4.15
C GLU A 477 -16.29 4.35 -4.46
N GLU A 478 -15.21 4.63 -3.73
CA GLU A 478 -14.34 5.77 -3.98
C GLU A 478 -13.71 5.62 -5.38
N ILE A 479 -13.65 6.72 -6.12
CA ILE A 479 -13.03 6.76 -7.44
C ILE A 479 -12.01 7.89 -7.48
N SER A 480 -10.78 7.56 -7.89
CA SER A 480 -9.70 8.53 -7.93
C SER A 480 -9.88 9.53 -9.07
N ASN A 481 -9.35 10.75 -8.89
CA ASN A 481 -9.30 11.74 -9.97
C ASN A 481 -8.55 11.24 -11.21
N LYS A 482 -7.58 10.33 -11.03
CA LYS A 482 -6.86 9.66 -12.13
C LYS A 482 -7.81 8.79 -12.93
N GLU A 483 -8.55 7.91 -12.27
CA GLU A 483 -9.52 7.02 -12.91
C GLU A 483 -10.65 7.80 -13.60
N ILE A 484 -11.21 8.83 -12.96
CA ILE A 484 -12.20 9.72 -13.59
C ILE A 484 -11.65 10.28 -14.91
N LYS A 485 -10.42 10.80 -14.90
CA LYS A 485 -9.78 11.37 -16.09
C LYS A 485 -9.56 10.32 -17.17
N GLU A 486 -9.07 9.13 -16.82
CA GLU A 486 -8.87 8.01 -17.75
C GLU A 486 -10.20 7.54 -18.37
N SER A 487 -11.26 7.43 -17.59
CA SER A 487 -12.60 7.10 -18.10
C SER A 487 -13.15 8.18 -19.03
N LEU A 488 -12.98 9.47 -18.69
CA LEU A 488 -13.36 10.59 -19.55
C LEU A 488 -12.57 10.59 -20.87
N GLN A 489 -11.28 10.26 -20.83
CA GLN A 489 -10.45 10.10 -22.02
C GLN A 489 -10.97 8.97 -22.89
N HIS A 490 -11.20 7.79 -22.31
CA HIS A 490 -11.69 6.66 -23.07
C HIS A 490 -13.06 6.97 -23.67
N LEU A 491 -13.94 7.68 -22.95
CA LEU A 491 -15.20 8.15 -23.50
C LEU A 491 -14.99 9.12 -24.67
N LYS A 492 -14.09 10.09 -24.53
CA LYS A 492 -13.75 11.04 -25.59
C LYS A 492 -13.17 10.33 -26.81
N LEU A 493 -12.18 9.45 -26.64
CA LEU A 493 -11.59 8.63 -27.70
C LEU A 493 -12.65 7.72 -28.35
N MET A 494 -13.57 7.14 -27.57
CA MET A 494 -14.65 6.34 -28.13
C MET A 494 -15.66 7.20 -28.86
N LYS A 495 -15.96 8.42 -28.41
CA LYS A 495 -16.81 9.39 -29.13
C LYS A 495 -16.13 9.88 -30.40
N GLU A 496 -14.83 10.19 -30.35
CA GLU A 496 -14.00 10.58 -31.49
C GLU A 496 -13.90 9.43 -32.48
N PHE A 497 -13.53 8.22 -32.06
CA PHE A 497 -13.52 7.03 -32.90
C PHE A 497 -14.91 6.70 -33.45
N ARG A 498 -15.97 6.84 -32.65
CA ARG A 498 -17.36 6.73 -33.15
C ARG A 498 -17.69 7.85 -34.11
N SER A 499 -17.18 9.05 -33.94
CA SER A 499 -17.43 10.20 -34.82
C SER A 499 -16.57 10.13 -36.08
N GLU A 500 -15.35 9.57 -36.04
CA GLU A 500 -14.51 9.26 -37.17
C GLU A 500 -15.04 8.05 -37.89
N ILE A 501 -15.64 7.09 -37.18
CA ILE A 501 -16.45 6.03 -37.76
C ILE A 501 -17.78 6.60 -38.25
N THR A 502 -18.40 7.60 -37.63
CA THR A 502 -19.69 8.14 -38.10
C THR A 502 -19.48 9.06 -39.29
N VAL A 503 -18.40 9.84 -39.29
CA VAL A 503 -17.86 10.60 -40.43
C VAL A 503 -17.37 9.60 -41.46
N ASN A 504 -16.57 8.58 -41.14
CA ASN A 504 -16.36 7.38 -41.97
C ASN A 504 -17.56 6.41 -41.96
N ILE A 505 -18.79 6.87 -41.72
CA ILE A 505 -20.05 6.21 -42.08
C ILE A 505 -20.98 7.32 -42.61
N GLU A 506 -20.52 8.55 -42.85
CA GLU A 506 -21.25 9.66 -43.44
C GLU A 506 -20.55 10.07 -44.74
N SER A 507 -19.24 10.34 -44.69
CA SER A 507 -18.26 10.14 -45.78
C SER A 507 -18.30 8.71 -46.34
N GLN A 508 -18.82 7.80 -45.53
CA GLN A 508 -19.00 6.39 -45.77
C GLN A 508 -20.49 5.98 -45.49
N LYS A 509 -21.44 6.92 -45.48
CA LYS A 509 -22.81 6.72 -46.05
C LYS A 509 -22.79 7.16 -47.50
N THR A 510 -21.62 7.61 -47.94
CA THR A 510 -20.97 7.21 -49.18
C THR A 510 -20.17 5.86 -49.15
N ARG A 511 -20.22 4.94 -48.13
CA ARG A 511 -19.53 3.58 -47.96
C ARG A 511 -19.34 2.94 -46.51
N GLN A 512 -20.26 2.14 -45.93
CA GLN A 512 -20.38 1.64 -44.51
C GLN A 512 -19.20 1.04 -43.63
N VAL A 513 -19.45 1.01 -42.28
CA VAL A 513 -18.92 0.31 -41.02
C VAL A 513 -18.19 -1.09 -41.18
N ALA A 514 -17.31 -1.66 -40.31
CA ALA A 514 -17.49 -2.16 -38.90
C ALA A 514 -16.25 -2.90 -38.25
N LYS A 515 -16.39 -3.33 -36.97
CA LYS A 515 -15.42 -3.85 -35.94
C LYS A 515 -15.52 -5.39 -35.65
N LYS A 516 -14.42 -5.97 -35.13
CA LYS A 516 -14.10 -7.34 -34.55
C LYS A 516 -14.04 -8.56 -35.49
N SER A 517 -12.94 -9.34 -35.43
CA SER A 517 -12.63 -10.42 -36.38
C SER A 517 -12.70 -11.91 -35.90
N GLY A 518 -13.88 -12.48 -35.55
CA GLY A 518 -14.10 -13.93 -35.30
C GLY A 518 -14.83 -14.71 -36.43
N CYS A 519 -14.66 -16.01 -36.71
CA CYS A 519 -15.33 -16.62 -37.88
C CYS A 519 -16.85 -16.81 -37.63
N PHE A 520 -17.63 -15.73 -37.66
CA PHE A 520 -18.95 -15.62 -37.04
C PHE A 520 -20.02 -16.49 -37.72
N ILE A 521 -19.95 -16.69 -39.05
CA ILE A 521 -20.88 -17.59 -39.76
C ILE A 521 -20.61 -19.04 -39.36
N ALA A 522 -19.33 -19.47 -39.40
CA ALA A 522 -18.96 -20.84 -39.04
C ALA A 522 -19.29 -21.14 -37.57
N THR A 523 -18.99 -20.20 -36.67
CA THR A 523 -19.34 -20.30 -35.24
C THR A 523 -20.86 -20.44 -35.04
N THR A 524 -21.65 -19.73 -35.85
CA THR A 524 -23.12 -19.85 -35.80
C THR A 524 -23.63 -21.19 -36.33
N ILE A 525 -23.01 -21.73 -37.39
CA ILE A 525 -23.44 -22.98 -38.03
C ILE A 525 -23.07 -24.20 -37.19
N TYR A 526 -21.85 -24.25 -36.65
CA TYR A 526 -21.38 -25.38 -35.84
C TYR A 526 -21.71 -25.23 -34.35
N GLY A 527 -22.21 -24.05 -33.94
CA GLY A 527 -22.73 -23.79 -32.60
C GLY A 527 -21.66 -23.52 -31.54
N ASP A 528 -20.40 -23.83 -31.84
CA ASP A 528 -19.26 -23.65 -30.95
C ASP A 528 -18.12 -22.92 -31.67
N TYR A 529 -17.49 -22.00 -30.96
CA TYR A 529 -16.34 -21.23 -31.41
C TYR A 529 -15.08 -22.09 -31.56
N ASP A 530 -15.02 -23.18 -30.78
CA ASP A 530 -13.89 -24.11 -30.73
C ASP A 530 -14.17 -25.45 -31.44
N ALA A 531 -15.26 -25.52 -32.21
CA ALA A 531 -15.52 -26.66 -33.07
C ALA A 531 -14.33 -26.89 -34.04
N PRO A 532 -13.88 -28.14 -34.24
CA PRO A 532 -12.71 -28.44 -35.08
C PRO A 532 -12.79 -27.78 -36.47
N GLN A 533 -13.97 -27.81 -37.07
CA GLN A 533 -14.30 -27.19 -38.36
C GLN A 533 -14.08 -25.66 -38.37
N VAL A 534 -14.45 -24.98 -37.28
CA VAL A 534 -14.30 -23.52 -37.13
C VAL A 534 -12.83 -23.16 -36.92
N LEU A 535 -12.10 -23.99 -36.18
CA LEU A 535 -10.67 -23.82 -35.95
C LEU A 535 -9.85 -24.02 -37.24
N THR A 536 -10.18 -25.01 -38.08
CA THR A 536 -9.53 -25.22 -39.39
C THR A 536 -9.67 -23.98 -40.28
N LEU A 537 -10.88 -23.42 -40.38
CA LEU A 537 -11.14 -22.21 -41.17
C LEU A 537 -10.45 -20.96 -40.60
N ARG A 538 -10.37 -20.84 -39.26
CA ARG A 538 -9.65 -19.72 -38.60
C ARG A 538 -8.14 -19.82 -38.81
N ARG A 539 -7.56 -21.01 -38.75
CA ARG A 539 -6.14 -21.21 -39.01
C ARG A 539 -5.80 -20.93 -40.47
N PHE A 540 -6.62 -21.38 -41.42
CA PHE A 540 -6.46 -21.03 -42.83
C PHE A 540 -6.53 -19.50 -43.04
N ARG A 541 -7.50 -18.84 -42.39
CA ARG A 541 -7.63 -17.38 -42.39
C ARG A 541 -6.37 -16.69 -41.87
N ASP A 542 -5.86 -17.07 -40.71
CA ASP A 542 -4.77 -16.35 -40.05
C ASP A 542 -3.40 -16.68 -40.63
N LYS A 543 -3.17 -17.96 -40.97
CA LYS A 543 -1.86 -18.46 -41.40
C LYS A 543 -1.64 -18.42 -42.91
N ILE A 544 -2.70 -18.45 -43.72
CA ILE A 544 -2.59 -18.37 -45.19
C ILE A 544 -3.16 -17.05 -45.70
N LEU A 545 -4.45 -16.77 -45.48
CA LEU A 545 -5.07 -15.56 -46.06
C LEU A 545 -4.48 -14.26 -45.46
N GLY A 546 -4.26 -14.22 -44.14
CA GLY A 546 -3.76 -13.04 -43.41
C GLY A 546 -2.33 -12.63 -43.77
N GLN A 547 -1.56 -13.53 -44.38
CA GLN A 547 -0.18 -13.26 -44.80
C GLN A 547 -0.11 -12.44 -46.09
N SER A 548 -1.15 -12.47 -46.92
CA SER A 548 -1.22 -11.71 -48.18
C SER A 548 -2.12 -10.48 -48.08
N VAL A 549 -1.81 -9.43 -48.85
CA VAL A 549 -2.63 -8.20 -48.89
C VAL A 549 -4.05 -8.50 -49.40
N LEU A 550 -4.17 -9.32 -50.46
CA LEU A 550 -5.47 -9.73 -51.01
C LEU A 550 -6.29 -10.56 -50.00
N GLY A 551 -5.64 -11.43 -49.23
CA GLY A 551 -6.32 -12.20 -48.19
C GLY A 551 -6.74 -11.35 -47.00
N ARG A 552 -5.98 -10.32 -46.60
CA ARG A 552 -6.43 -9.34 -45.56
C ARG A 552 -7.66 -8.54 -45.99
N ILE A 553 -7.75 -8.19 -47.28
CA ILE A 553 -8.96 -7.56 -47.86
C ILE A 553 -10.15 -8.52 -47.77
N PHE A 554 -9.99 -9.78 -48.17
CA PHE A 554 -11.04 -10.80 -48.08
C PHE A 554 -11.54 -10.99 -46.64
N ILE A 555 -10.62 -11.05 -45.68
CA ILE A 555 -10.91 -11.16 -44.25
C ILE A 555 -11.79 -9.99 -43.78
N ASN A 556 -11.42 -8.76 -44.14
CA ASN A 556 -12.18 -7.59 -43.73
C ASN A 556 -13.61 -7.60 -44.33
N THR A 557 -13.76 -7.97 -45.60
CA THR A 557 -15.07 -8.11 -46.26
C THR A 557 -15.95 -9.17 -45.58
N TYR A 558 -15.36 -10.31 -45.21
CA TYR A 558 -16.05 -11.35 -44.45
C TYR A 558 -16.59 -10.81 -43.11
N TYR A 559 -15.79 -9.99 -42.43
CA TYR A 559 -16.17 -9.42 -41.14
C TYR A 559 -17.36 -8.49 -41.20
N THR A 560 -17.41 -7.66 -42.23
CA THR A 560 -18.51 -6.72 -42.44
C THR A 560 -19.81 -7.42 -42.83
N LEU A 561 -19.77 -8.46 -43.67
CA LEU A 561 -20.98 -9.16 -44.15
C LEU A 561 -21.53 -10.20 -43.17
N SER A 562 -20.69 -10.72 -42.28
CA SER A 562 -21.03 -11.83 -41.39
C SER A 562 -22.25 -11.60 -40.47
N PRO A 563 -22.49 -10.41 -39.84
CA PRO A 563 -23.61 -10.24 -38.91
C PRO A 563 -24.99 -10.31 -39.58
N ILE A 564 -25.09 -9.87 -40.85
CA ILE A 564 -26.33 -9.92 -41.65
C ILE A 564 -26.64 -11.37 -42.04
N LEU A 565 -25.64 -12.08 -42.56
CA LEU A 565 -25.78 -13.48 -42.97
C LEU A 565 -26.17 -14.37 -41.78
N ILE A 566 -25.62 -14.11 -40.59
CA ILE A 566 -25.96 -14.81 -39.34
C ILE A 566 -27.43 -14.64 -38.97
N LYS A 567 -28.01 -13.46 -39.16
CA LYS A 567 -29.43 -13.23 -38.87
C LYS A 567 -30.33 -14.05 -39.80
N ILE A 568 -29.99 -14.15 -41.09
CA ILE A 568 -30.74 -14.97 -42.07
C ILE A 568 -30.58 -16.47 -41.76
N ILE A 569 -29.35 -16.90 -41.50
CA ILE A 569 -29.01 -18.29 -41.15
C ILE A 569 -29.75 -18.75 -39.88
N LYS A 570 -29.82 -17.90 -38.84
CA LYS A 570 -30.54 -18.22 -37.60
C LYS A 570 -32.07 -18.23 -37.76
N THR A 571 -32.59 -17.46 -38.71
CA THR A 571 -34.04 -17.31 -38.92
C THR A 571 -34.60 -18.39 -39.87
N HIS A 572 -33.82 -18.86 -40.86
CA HIS A 572 -34.26 -19.86 -41.84
C HIS A 572 -33.39 -21.13 -41.83
N LYS A 573 -33.91 -22.22 -41.24
CA LYS A 573 -33.22 -23.52 -41.12
C LYS A 573 -32.67 -24.11 -42.44
N PRO A 574 -33.36 -24.02 -43.61
CA PRO A 574 -32.82 -24.57 -44.86
C PRO A 574 -31.51 -23.90 -45.32
N VAL A 575 -31.39 -22.59 -45.10
CA VAL A 575 -30.21 -21.79 -45.45
C VAL A 575 -29.02 -22.17 -44.57
N SER A 576 -29.26 -22.42 -43.28
CA SER A 576 -28.26 -22.94 -42.35
C SER A 576 -27.69 -24.29 -42.82
N ASN A 577 -28.55 -25.22 -43.25
CA ASN A 577 -28.12 -26.54 -43.73
C ASN A 577 -27.32 -26.47 -45.03
N ILE A 578 -27.75 -25.65 -46.01
CA ILE A 578 -27.00 -25.45 -47.27
C ILE A 578 -25.62 -24.81 -46.98
N THR A 579 -25.57 -23.83 -46.08
CA THR A 579 -24.32 -23.17 -45.67
C THR A 579 -23.38 -24.16 -44.99
N ARG A 580 -23.90 -25.07 -44.15
CA ARG A 580 -23.10 -26.12 -43.51
C ARG A 580 -22.47 -27.08 -44.53
N ILE A 581 -23.25 -27.56 -45.51
CA ILE A 581 -22.76 -28.47 -46.57
C ILE A 581 -21.63 -27.83 -47.40
N PHE A 582 -21.76 -26.54 -47.72
CA PHE A 582 -20.71 -25.80 -48.44
C PHE A 582 -19.42 -25.68 -47.61
N LEU A 583 -19.54 -25.32 -46.32
CA LEU A 583 -18.38 -25.20 -45.43
C LEU A 583 -17.68 -26.55 -45.21
N GLU A 584 -18.43 -27.65 -45.09
CA GLU A 584 -17.87 -28.99 -44.97
C GLU A 584 -17.06 -29.40 -46.20
N ARG A 585 -17.57 -29.14 -47.41
CA ARG A 585 -16.82 -29.40 -48.66
C ARG A 585 -15.54 -28.56 -48.77
N LEU A 586 -15.60 -27.29 -48.33
CA LEU A 586 -14.44 -26.40 -48.32
C LEU A 586 -13.37 -26.89 -47.33
N ILE A 587 -13.78 -27.32 -46.13
CA ILE A 587 -12.88 -27.84 -45.10
C ILE A 587 -12.18 -29.12 -45.59
N LEU A 588 -12.92 -30.08 -46.14
CA LEU A 588 -12.34 -31.33 -46.66
C LEU A 588 -11.32 -31.07 -47.77
N TRP A 589 -11.57 -30.07 -48.64
CA TRP A 589 -10.61 -29.65 -49.66
C TRP A 589 -9.36 -28.99 -49.04
N LEU A 590 -9.52 -28.17 -47.99
CA LEU A 590 -8.42 -27.53 -47.29
C LEU A 590 -7.54 -28.56 -46.56
N GLU A 591 -8.13 -29.56 -45.91
CA GLU A 591 -7.42 -30.63 -45.21
C GLU A 591 -6.63 -31.53 -46.17
N GLN A 592 -7.16 -31.81 -47.37
CA GLN A 592 -6.42 -32.55 -48.41
C GLN A 592 -5.25 -31.75 -49.00
N LYS A 593 -5.44 -30.45 -49.25
CA LYS A 593 -4.44 -29.61 -49.95
C LYS A 593 -3.38 -29.03 -49.01
N HIS A 594 -3.70 -28.90 -47.73
CA HIS A 594 -2.83 -28.35 -46.69
C HIS A 594 -2.91 -29.19 -45.40
N PRO A 595 -2.36 -30.42 -45.38
CA PRO A 595 -2.56 -31.39 -44.28
C PRO A 595 -1.94 -31.01 -42.93
N ASN A 596 -1.18 -29.91 -42.85
CA ASN A 596 -0.48 -29.44 -41.64
C ASN A 596 -1.12 -28.18 -41.00
N ILE A 597 -2.37 -27.84 -41.31
CA ILE A 597 -3.10 -26.68 -40.76
C ILE A 597 -4.18 -27.13 -39.77
#